data_AF-A0A2T7PKM9-F1
#
_entry.id   AF-A0A2T7PKM9-F1
#
_cell.length_a   1.000
_cell.length_b   1.000
_cell.length_c   1.000
_cell.angle_alpha   90.00
_cell.angle_beta   90.00
_cell.angle_gamma   90.00
#
_symmetry.space_group_name_H-M   'P 1'
#
loop_
_entity.id
_entity.type
_entity.pdbx_description
1 polymer ?
#
loop_
_entity_poly.entity_id
_entity_poly.type
_entity_poly.pdbx_seq_one_letter_code
_entity_poly.pdbx_strand_id
1 'polypeptide(L)'
;MEPSASTATAVRLSGTACQGHGMSISLLLLTTLSWTVHLAMAASAAVAGGEGADRQYTYNNDYDTHGGFGYGAGYGLGDPSYLSDFDEEWAKMSGRIVRPKCVDIPENLTLCYKIGYNKMMLPNILQHDSLAEVIQQARSWVPLIGLQCHKDTKVFLCSLFSPVCLDRLIYPCRSLCESVRDNCLHRMTPYGFDWPEMLRCSLFPEDNDLCIKILNDVKRK
;
A
#
# COMPACT_ATOMS: atom_id res chain seq x y z
N MET A 1 71.36 11.29 -54.17
CA MET A 1 70.89 11.25 -55.57
C MET A 1 69.53 11.91 -55.62
N GLU A 2 69.45 12.93 -56.45
CA GLU A 2 68.30 13.82 -56.71
C GLU A 2 67.17 13.11 -57.50
N PRO A 3 66.01 13.79 -57.66
CA PRO A 3 64.68 13.19 -57.86
C PRO A 3 64.15 13.29 -59.32
N SER A 4 62.83 13.11 -59.48
CA SER A 4 61.91 13.38 -60.63
C SER A 4 61.28 12.09 -61.23
N ALA A 5 60.01 12.01 -61.67
CA ALA A 5 58.86 12.92 -61.78
C ALA A 5 57.59 12.11 -62.15
N SER A 6 56.40 12.68 -61.93
CA SER A 6 55.20 12.60 -62.81
C SER A 6 54.00 13.33 -62.17
N THR A 7 53.56 14.48 -62.72
CA THR A 7 52.38 14.70 -63.61
C THR A 7 51.02 14.60 -62.88
N ALA A 8 49.97 15.41 -63.11
CA ALA A 8 49.70 16.51 -64.03
C ALA A 8 48.47 17.34 -63.56
N THR A 9 48.53 18.65 -63.82
CA THR A 9 47.51 19.56 -64.42
C THR A 9 46.13 19.85 -63.76
N ALA A 10 45.86 21.15 -63.62
CA ALA A 10 44.60 21.78 -63.26
C ALA A 10 43.80 22.27 -64.49
N VAL A 11 42.45 22.26 -64.38
CA VAL A 11 41.52 22.99 -65.27
C VAL A 11 40.43 23.63 -64.39
N ARG A 12 40.19 24.93 -64.59
CA ARG A 12 39.04 25.68 -64.08
C ARG A 12 37.90 25.59 -65.10
N LEU A 13 36.66 25.36 -64.64
CA LEU A 13 35.45 25.75 -65.36
C LEU A 13 34.40 26.32 -64.40
N SER A 14 33.73 27.35 -64.91
CA SER A 14 32.75 28.22 -64.26
C SER A 14 31.34 27.65 -64.26
N GLY A 15 30.57 27.99 -63.22
CA GLY A 15 29.14 28.30 -63.29
C GLY A 15 28.13 27.15 -63.35
N THR A 16 27.32 27.00 -62.31
CA THR A 16 25.86 26.80 -62.43
C THR A 16 25.14 27.48 -61.28
N ALA A 17 24.10 28.22 -61.64
CA ALA A 17 23.13 28.85 -60.76
C ALA A 17 21.98 27.88 -60.42
N CYS A 18 21.37 28.13 -59.27
CA CYS A 18 19.97 27.91 -58.91
C CYS A 18 19.32 26.55 -59.22
N GLN A 19 19.13 25.76 -58.17
CA GLN A 19 17.88 25.02 -58.02
C GLN A 19 17.38 25.15 -56.58
N GLY A 20 16.28 25.90 -56.44
CA GLY A 20 15.54 26.04 -55.21
C GLY A 20 14.98 24.69 -54.79
N HIS A 21 15.42 24.21 -53.63
CA HIS A 21 14.68 23.17 -52.94
C HIS A 21 13.42 23.81 -52.36
N GLY A 22 12.31 23.66 -53.08
CA GLY A 22 10.99 23.75 -52.48
C GLY A 22 10.92 22.73 -51.35
N MET A 23 10.96 23.21 -50.11
CA MET A 23 10.75 22.37 -48.94
C MET A 23 9.32 21.83 -49.02
N SER A 24 9.20 20.50 -49.16
CA SER A 24 7.90 19.83 -49.14
C SER A 24 7.13 20.25 -47.89
N ILE A 25 5.83 20.56 -48.04
CA ILE A 25 4.93 20.92 -46.95
C ILE A 25 4.97 19.85 -45.83
N SER A 26 5.24 18.59 -46.18
CA SER A 26 5.45 17.51 -45.22
C SER A 26 6.68 17.69 -44.33
N LEU A 27 7.78 18.27 -44.84
CA LEU A 27 8.96 18.60 -44.01
C LEU A 27 8.72 19.83 -43.13
N LEU A 28 7.92 20.80 -43.59
CA LEU A 28 7.51 21.94 -42.76
C LEU A 28 6.60 21.49 -41.61
N LEU A 29 5.69 20.54 -41.85
CA LEU A 29 4.84 19.96 -40.80
C LEU A 29 5.62 19.11 -39.78
N LEU A 30 6.61 18.34 -40.24
CA LEU A 30 7.46 17.54 -39.34
C LEU A 30 8.38 18.41 -38.48
N THR A 31 8.90 19.51 -39.04
CA THR A 31 9.67 20.46 -38.26
C THR A 31 8.78 21.21 -37.28
N THR A 32 7.61 21.72 -37.68
CA THR A 32 6.70 22.40 -36.73
C THR A 32 6.22 21.48 -35.61
N LEU A 33 5.93 20.21 -35.88
CA LEU A 33 5.60 19.21 -34.85
C LEU A 33 6.76 18.93 -33.89
N SER A 34 8.01 18.89 -34.39
CA SER A 34 9.19 18.69 -33.54
C SER A 34 9.48 19.91 -32.64
N TRP A 35 9.28 21.13 -33.18
CA TRP A 35 9.41 22.38 -32.44
C TRP A 35 8.30 22.55 -31.39
N THR A 36 7.05 22.14 -31.67
CA THR A 36 5.97 22.20 -30.66
C THR A 36 6.15 21.17 -29.55
N VAL A 37 6.66 19.97 -29.85
CA VAL A 37 6.97 18.95 -28.82
C VAL A 37 8.13 19.41 -27.94
N HIS A 38 9.16 20.06 -28.48
CA HIS A 38 10.23 20.66 -27.67
C HIS A 38 9.75 21.85 -26.82
N LEU A 39 8.85 22.69 -27.36
CA LEU A 39 8.25 23.78 -26.59
C LEU A 39 7.36 23.27 -25.44
N ALA A 40 6.63 22.16 -25.66
CA ALA A 40 5.83 21.52 -24.63
C ALA A 40 6.68 20.85 -23.54
N MET A 41 7.83 20.27 -23.89
CA MET A 41 8.79 19.70 -22.93
C MET A 41 9.52 20.78 -22.11
N ALA A 42 9.76 21.96 -22.67
CA ALA A 42 10.37 23.09 -21.96
C ALA A 42 9.43 23.78 -20.95
N ALA A 43 8.11 23.64 -21.10
CA ALA A 43 7.12 24.25 -20.22
C ALA A 43 6.94 23.56 -18.86
N SER A 44 7.63 22.43 -18.60
CA SER A 44 7.47 21.66 -17.34
C SER A 44 8.57 21.93 -16.31
N ALA A 45 9.46 22.90 -16.52
CA ALA A 45 10.67 23.08 -15.70
C ALA A 45 10.69 24.30 -14.77
N ALA A 46 9.56 24.98 -14.50
CA ALA A 46 9.57 26.17 -13.65
C ALA A 46 8.33 26.33 -12.75
N VAL A 47 8.27 25.60 -11.64
CA VAL A 47 7.76 26.09 -10.33
C VAL A 47 8.51 25.33 -9.21
N ALA A 48 9.66 25.84 -8.81
CA ALA A 48 10.32 25.50 -7.55
C ALA A 48 10.66 26.81 -6.84
N GLY A 49 10.00 27.08 -5.71
CA GLY A 49 10.26 28.25 -4.86
C GLY A 49 9.01 28.75 -4.15
N GLY A 50 8.73 28.21 -2.96
CA GLY A 50 7.63 28.67 -2.09
C GLY A 50 7.61 27.95 -0.75
N GLU A 51 8.41 28.45 0.19
CA GLU A 51 8.26 28.44 1.66
C GLU A 51 7.89 27.13 2.38
N GLY A 52 8.90 26.52 2.98
CA GLY A 52 8.75 25.54 4.04
C GLY A 52 8.24 26.19 5.33
N ALA A 53 7.03 25.84 5.72
CA ALA A 53 6.55 25.96 7.10
C ALA A 53 6.75 24.61 7.78
N ASP A 54 7.89 24.51 8.46
CA ASP A 54 8.26 23.39 9.33
C ASP A 54 7.33 23.40 10.55
N ARG A 55 6.28 22.55 10.55
CA ARG A 55 5.54 22.21 11.77
C ARG A 55 6.12 20.91 12.31
N GLN A 56 7.23 21.08 13.01
CA GLN A 56 7.80 20.08 13.88
C GLN A 56 6.79 19.77 15.00
N TYR A 57 6.09 18.64 14.91
CA TYR A 57 5.43 18.07 16.08
C TYR A 57 6.51 17.46 16.97
N THR A 58 7.19 18.32 17.73
CA THR A 58 7.99 17.89 18.88
C THR A 58 7.02 17.41 19.94
N TYR A 59 7.06 16.10 20.24
CA TYR A 59 6.42 15.55 21.42
C TYR A 59 7.21 16.04 22.64
N ASN A 60 6.81 17.19 23.18
CA ASN A 60 7.37 17.72 24.41
C ASN A 60 6.71 16.98 25.58
N ASN A 61 7.45 16.07 26.19
CA ASN A 61 7.20 15.61 27.54
C ASN A 61 7.65 16.72 28.51
N ASP A 62 6.78 17.69 28.76
CA ASP A 62 6.89 18.59 29.90
C ASP A 62 5.86 18.17 30.94
N TYR A 63 6.31 17.40 31.92
CA TYR A 63 5.55 17.16 33.15
C TYR A 63 5.78 18.34 34.08
N ASP A 64 5.17 19.48 33.79
CA ASP A 64 5.12 20.59 34.73
C ASP A 64 3.75 20.65 35.41
N THR A 65 3.77 20.13 36.63
CA THR A 65 2.85 20.41 37.71
C THR A 65 2.62 21.92 37.87
N HIS A 66 1.38 22.38 37.72
CA HIS A 66 0.63 23.27 38.64
C HIS A 66 -0.51 23.98 37.90
N GLY A 67 -1.75 23.68 38.29
CA GLY A 67 -2.92 24.40 37.78
C GLY A 67 -4.23 23.72 38.13
N GLY A 68 -4.55 23.68 39.43
CA GLY A 68 -5.82 23.15 39.91
C GLY A 68 -7.01 23.94 39.39
N PHE A 69 -8.03 23.20 38.92
CA PHE A 69 -9.40 23.67 38.93
C PHE A 69 -10.16 22.78 39.91
N GLY A 70 -10.37 23.32 41.12
CA GLY A 70 -11.19 22.69 42.13
C GLY A 70 -12.66 22.76 41.74
N TYR A 71 -13.27 21.59 41.57
CA TYR A 71 -14.68 21.39 41.87
C TYR A 71 -14.76 20.34 42.96
N GLY A 72 -14.91 20.82 44.20
CA GLY A 72 -15.30 19.98 45.31
C GLY A 72 -16.78 19.64 45.19
N ALA A 73 -17.07 18.35 45.09
CA ALA A 73 -18.33 17.78 45.58
C ALA A 73 -17.98 16.43 46.19
N GLY A 74 -17.99 16.37 47.52
CA GLY A 74 -17.86 15.12 48.25
C GLY A 74 -19.14 14.29 48.10
N TYR A 75 -18.96 13.04 47.67
CA TYR A 75 -19.76 11.89 48.08
C TYR A 75 -18.92 10.62 47.87
N GLY A 76 -19.17 9.65 48.74
CA GLY A 76 -18.26 8.57 49.06
C GLY A 76 -18.00 7.53 47.96
N LEU A 77 -16.96 6.76 48.23
CA LEU A 77 -16.63 5.48 47.60
C LEU A 77 -17.88 4.60 47.41
N GLY A 78 -18.10 4.12 46.19
CA GLY A 78 -19.12 3.12 45.91
C GLY A 78 -19.32 2.86 44.41
N ASP A 79 -18.66 1.80 43.94
CA ASP A 79 -18.93 1.04 42.72
C ASP A 79 -18.12 1.38 41.43
N PRO A 80 -17.18 0.49 41.00
CA PRO A 80 -16.47 0.58 39.72
C PRO A 80 -17.36 0.48 38.46
N SER A 81 -18.64 0.14 38.61
CA SER A 81 -19.59 -0.03 37.50
C SER A 81 -20.05 1.28 36.84
N TYR A 82 -19.90 2.44 37.52
CA TYR A 82 -20.38 3.70 36.94
C TYR A 82 -19.44 4.28 35.87
N LEU A 83 -18.17 3.88 35.85
CA LEU A 83 -17.20 4.30 34.83
C LEU A 83 -17.41 3.57 33.49
N SER A 84 -17.99 2.37 33.47
CA SER A 84 -18.26 1.65 32.21
C SER A 84 -19.43 2.24 31.43
N ASP A 85 -20.43 2.78 32.13
CA ASP A 85 -21.63 3.34 31.49
C ASP A 85 -21.33 4.71 30.85
N PHE A 86 -20.46 5.51 31.48
CA PHE A 86 -20.02 6.80 30.95
C PHE A 86 -19.14 6.65 29.69
N ASP A 87 -18.31 5.61 29.63
CA ASP A 87 -17.51 5.27 28.46
C ASP A 87 -18.39 4.81 27.28
N GLU A 88 -19.46 4.04 27.53
CA GLU A 88 -20.34 3.56 26.46
C GLU A 88 -21.17 4.69 25.84
N GLU A 89 -21.67 5.65 26.63
CA GLU A 89 -22.39 6.81 26.12
C GLU A 89 -21.48 7.81 25.42
N TRP A 90 -20.30 8.10 25.96
CA TRP A 90 -19.31 8.96 25.30
C TRP A 90 -18.79 8.34 24.01
N ALA A 91 -18.58 7.02 23.96
CA ALA A 91 -18.20 6.31 22.74
C ALA A 91 -19.35 6.24 21.72
N LYS A 92 -20.62 6.16 22.16
CA LYS A 92 -21.79 6.28 21.26
C LYS A 92 -21.88 7.69 20.68
N MET A 93 -21.66 8.72 21.50
CA MET A 93 -21.82 10.13 21.13
C MET A 93 -20.64 10.66 20.31
N SER A 94 -19.44 10.09 20.48
CA SER A 94 -18.27 10.35 19.65
C SER A 94 -18.21 9.50 18.36
N GLY A 95 -19.18 8.61 18.14
CA GLY A 95 -19.18 7.67 17.00
C GLY A 95 -18.08 6.60 17.06
N ARG A 96 -17.44 6.42 18.22
CA ARG A 96 -16.28 5.54 18.43
C ARG A 96 -16.62 4.12 18.89
N ILE A 97 -17.88 3.80 19.22
CA ILE A 97 -18.26 2.38 19.36
C ILE A 97 -18.35 1.77 17.97
N VAL A 98 -17.22 1.28 17.49
CA VAL A 98 -17.16 0.44 16.30
C VAL A 98 -17.66 -0.94 16.70
N ARG A 99 -18.99 -1.11 16.69
CA ARG A 99 -19.58 -2.43 16.90
C ARG A 99 -19.16 -3.35 15.76
N PRO A 100 -18.69 -4.58 16.05
CA PRO A 100 -18.38 -5.52 15.00
C PRO A 100 -19.62 -5.75 14.14
N LYS A 101 -19.54 -5.41 12.86
CA LYS A 101 -20.63 -5.57 11.91
C LYS A 101 -20.29 -6.70 10.96
N CYS A 102 -21.24 -7.62 10.80
CA CYS A 102 -21.14 -8.63 9.75
C CYS A 102 -21.68 -8.11 8.43
N VAL A 103 -20.90 -8.31 7.37
CA VAL A 103 -21.23 -7.94 5.99
C VAL A 103 -20.95 -9.12 5.06
N ASP A 104 -21.66 -9.19 3.95
CA ASP A 104 -21.41 -10.22 2.94
C ASP A 104 -20.07 -9.96 2.23
N ILE A 105 -19.34 -11.03 1.91
CA ILE A 105 -18.11 -10.98 1.13
C ILE A 105 -18.48 -10.73 -0.34
N PRO A 106 -18.13 -9.57 -0.91
CA PRO A 106 -18.52 -9.26 -2.27
C PRO A 106 -17.65 -10.00 -3.28
N GLU A 107 -18.17 -10.23 -4.49
CA GLU A 107 -17.47 -10.98 -5.54
C GLU A 107 -16.19 -10.29 -6.02
N ASN A 108 -16.13 -8.96 -5.88
CA ASN A 108 -14.97 -8.16 -6.23
C ASN A 108 -13.84 -8.20 -5.17
N LEU A 109 -14.06 -8.83 -4.00
CA LEU A 109 -13.00 -9.18 -3.05
C LEU A 109 -12.34 -10.49 -3.51
N THR A 110 -11.67 -10.44 -4.66
CA THR A 110 -11.13 -11.62 -5.37
C THR A 110 -10.20 -12.48 -4.52
N LEU A 111 -9.50 -11.88 -3.54
CA LEU A 111 -8.65 -12.60 -2.59
C LEU A 111 -9.43 -13.64 -1.77
N CYS A 112 -10.64 -13.28 -1.32
CA CYS A 112 -11.40 -14.01 -0.30
C CYS A 112 -12.80 -14.43 -0.73
N TYR A 113 -13.20 -14.18 -1.97
CA TYR A 113 -14.45 -14.72 -2.49
C TYR A 113 -14.41 -16.27 -2.54
N LYS A 114 -15.51 -16.91 -2.10
CA LYS A 114 -15.70 -18.38 -2.05
C LYS A 114 -14.64 -19.15 -1.25
N ILE A 115 -14.25 -18.65 -0.07
CA ILE A 115 -13.26 -19.30 0.81
C ILE A 115 -13.84 -20.31 1.82
N GLY A 116 -15.15 -20.55 1.80
CA GLY A 116 -15.84 -21.50 2.69
C GLY A 116 -16.87 -20.86 3.63
N TYR A 117 -16.95 -19.53 3.65
CA TYR A 117 -18.00 -18.75 4.27
C TYR A 117 -18.32 -17.53 3.39
N ASN A 118 -19.47 -16.89 3.64
CA ASN A 118 -19.97 -15.78 2.83
C ASN A 118 -20.09 -14.46 3.60
N LYS A 119 -19.90 -14.45 4.93
CA LYS A 119 -20.00 -13.25 5.78
C LYS A 119 -18.72 -13.00 6.55
N MET A 120 -18.27 -11.75 6.58
CA MET A 120 -17.08 -11.31 7.28
C MET A 120 -17.38 -10.19 8.27
N MET A 121 -16.49 -9.99 9.24
CA MET A 121 -16.58 -8.89 10.20
C MET A 121 -15.83 -7.64 9.74
N LEU A 122 -16.39 -6.49 10.06
CA LEU A 122 -15.71 -5.19 10.08
C LEU A 122 -15.81 -4.56 11.48
N PRO A 123 -14.76 -3.84 11.94
CA PRO A 123 -13.45 -3.73 11.30
C PRO A 123 -12.73 -5.08 11.33
N ASN A 124 -11.87 -5.31 10.34
CA ASN A 124 -11.09 -6.55 10.31
C ASN A 124 -9.84 -6.44 11.21
N ILE A 125 -9.00 -7.49 11.23
CA ILE A 125 -7.79 -7.53 12.07
C ILE A 125 -6.78 -6.45 11.68
N LEU A 126 -6.80 -6.02 10.42
CA LEU A 126 -5.98 -4.94 9.88
C LEU A 126 -6.60 -3.55 10.09
N GLN A 127 -7.69 -3.46 10.87
CA GLN A 127 -8.40 -2.23 11.22
C GLN A 127 -9.04 -1.50 10.04
N HIS A 128 -9.25 -2.18 8.91
CA HIS A 128 -10.05 -1.60 7.83
C HIS A 128 -11.52 -1.58 8.25
N ASP A 129 -12.16 -0.41 8.14
CA ASP A 129 -13.51 -0.18 8.65
C ASP A 129 -14.61 -0.33 7.57
N SER A 130 -14.20 -0.36 6.30
CA SER A 130 -15.09 -0.37 5.15
C SER A 130 -14.72 -1.44 4.13
N LEU A 131 -15.73 -1.97 3.44
CA LEU A 131 -15.51 -2.94 2.35
C LEU A 131 -14.65 -2.37 1.23
N ALA A 132 -14.80 -1.07 0.91
CA ALA A 132 -14.04 -0.42 -0.15
C ALA A 132 -12.54 -0.45 0.15
N GLU A 133 -12.15 -0.13 1.39
CA GLU A 133 -10.77 -0.19 1.85
C GLU A 133 -10.24 -1.63 1.85
N VAL A 134 -11.01 -2.58 2.38
CA VAL A 134 -10.64 -4.01 2.37
C VAL A 134 -10.37 -4.49 0.95
N ILE A 135 -11.26 -4.18 -0.01
CA ILE A 135 -11.10 -4.57 -1.41
C ILE A 135 -9.86 -3.92 -2.02
N GLN A 136 -9.64 -2.63 -1.77
CA GLN A 136 -8.50 -1.90 -2.32
C GLN A 136 -7.18 -2.48 -1.82
N GLN A 137 -7.05 -2.70 -0.51
CA GLN A 137 -5.81 -3.20 0.10
C GLN A 137 -5.58 -4.69 -0.21
N ALA A 138 -6.63 -5.50 -0.25
CA ALA A 138 -6.53 -6.94 -0.55
C ALA A 138 -6.06 -7.22 -1.98
N ARG A 139 -6.32 -6.32 -2.95
CA ARG A 139 -5.90 -6.50 -4.35
C ARG A 139 -4.39 -6.67 -4.50
N SER A 140 -3.61 -5.94 -3.71
CA SER A 140 -2.13 -6.00 -3.72
C SER A 140 -1.59 -7.37 -3.33
N TRP A 141 -2.40 -8.21 -2.67
CA TRP A 141 -2.02 -9.54 -2.21
C TRP A 141 -2.37 -10.67 -3.17
N VAL A 142 -3.18 -10.40 -4.20
CA VAL A 142 -3.57 -11.41 -5.21
C VAL A 142 -2.36 -12.03 -5.93
N PRO A 143 -1.32 -11.28 -6.33
CA PRO A 143 -0.14 -11.86 -6.96
C PRO A 143 0.58 -12.89 -6.07
N LEU A 144 0.62 -12.67 -4.75
CA LEU A 144 1.25 -13.60 -3.81
C LEU A 144 0.54 -14.95 -3.78
N ILE A 145 -0.79 -14.96 -3.86
CA ILE A 145 -1.57 -16.19 -4.00
C ILE A 145 -1.27 -16.88 -5.34
N GLY A 146 -1.10 -16.09 -6.41
CA GLY A 146 -0.71 -16.57 -7.73
C GLY A 146 0.66 -17.26 -7.75
N LEU A 147 1.59 -16.85 -6.88
CA LEU A 147 2.89 -17.52 -6.73
C LEU A 147 2.78 -18.92 -6.12
N GLN A 148 1.67 -19.27 -5.46
CA GLN A 148 1.44 -20.60 -4.86
C GLN A 148 2.62 -21.10 -4.02
N CYS A 149 3.25 -20.22 -3.23
CA CYS A 149 4.38 -20.55 -2.36
C CYS A 149 3.99 -21.49 -1.21
N HIS A 150 2.78 -21.37 -0.68
CA HIS A 150 2.26 -22.24 0.37
C HIS A 150 0.75 -22.44 0.18
N LYS A 151 0.23 -23.63 0.51
CA LYS A 151 -1.19 -23.96 0.29
C LYS A 151 -2.15 -23.18 1.20
N ASP A 152 -1.67 -22.84 2.40
CA ASP A 152 -2.47 -22.13 3.40
C ASP A 152 -2.35 -20.59 3.28
N THR A 153 -1.61 -20.06 2.30
CA THR A 153 -1.44 -18.59 2.12
C THR A 153 -2.79 -17.89 1.96
N LYS A 154 -3.73 -18.49 1.20
CA LYS A 154 -5.06 -17.90 1.00
C LYS A 154 -5.85 -17.83 2.31
N VAL A 155 -5.82 -18.89 3.12
CA VAL A 155 -6.50 -18.93 4.41
C VAL A 155 -5.88 -17.94 5.39
N PHE A 156 -4.55 -17.89 5.44
CA PHE A 156 -3.82 -16.94 6.28
C PHE A 156 -4.23 -15.49 5.95
N LEU A 157 -4.14 -15.07 4.68
CA LEU A 157 -4.50 -13.70 4.31
C LEU A 157 -5.98 -13.41 4.53
N CYS A 158 -6.88 -14.35 4.23
CA CYS A 158 -8.30 -14.14 4.45
C CYS A 158 -8.71 -14.12 5.94
N SER A 159 -7.96 -14.78 6.82
CA SER A 159 -8.17 -14.63 8.27
C SER A 159 -7.97 -13.19 8.75
N LEU A 160 -7.12 -12.43 8.07
CA LEU A 160 -6.81 -11.04 8.39
C LEU A 160 -7.73 -10.06 7.66
N PHE A 161 -7.89 -10.23 6.34
CA PHE A 161 -8.68 -9.32 5.50
C PHE A 161 -10.18 -9.52 5.64
N SER A 162 -10.62 -10.76 5.86
CA SER A 162 -12.03 -11.17 5.82
C SER A 162 -12.34 -12.13 6.96
N PRO A 163 -12.11 -11.77 8.23
CA PRO A 163 -12.36 -12.68 9.36
C PRO A 163 -13.82 -13.16 9.38
N VAL A 164 -14.04 -14.42 9.76
CA VAL A 164 -15.37 -15.03 9.82
C VAL A 164 -16.29 -14.22 10.75
N CYS A 165 -17.54 -14.01 10.34
CA CYS A 165 -18.58 -13.40 11.18
C CYS A 165 -18.84 -14.21 12.46
N LEU A 166 -18.28 -13.76 13.59
CA LEU A 166 -18.42 -14.33 14.94
C LEU A 166 -18.52 -13.19 15.97
N ASP A 167 -18.80 -13.51 17.24
CA ASP A 167 -18.87 -12.50 18.31
C ASP A 167 -17.48 -11.97 18.74
N ARG A 168 -16.40 -12.62 18.27
CA ARG A 168 -15.00 -12.25 18.54
C ARG A 168 -14.12 -12.50 17.33
N LEU A 169 -13.04 -11.73 17.22
CA LEU A 169 -12.00 -11.96 16.22
C LEU A 169 -11.18 -13.21 16.59
N ILE A 170 -10.91 -14.06 15.61
CA ILE A 170 -9.99 -15.21 15.75
C ILE A 170 -8.78 -14.95 14.87
N TYR A 171 -7.61 -14.91 15.49
CA TYR A 171 -6.34 -14.66 14.82
C TYR A 171 -5.76 -15.96 14.21
N PRO A 172 -4.92 -15.86 13.16
CA PRO A 172 -4.09 -16.99 12.76
C PRO A 172 -3.09 -17.31 13.88
N CYS A 173 -2.75 -18.59 14.06
CA CYS A 173 -1.69 -18.97 14.99
C CYS A 173 -0.32 -18.51 14.47
N ARG A 174 0.64 -18.32 15.38
CA ARG A 174 2.02 -17.98 15.03
C ARG A 174 2.65 -19.00 14.09
N SER A 175 2.45 -20.31 14.34
CA SER A 175 3.00 -21.36 13.48
C SER A 175 2.51 -21.28 12.03
N LEU A 176 1.23 -20.91 11.83
CA LEU A 176 0.65 -20.72 10.50
C LEU A 176 1.30 -19.53 9.80
N CYS A 177 1.48 -18.40 10.50
CA CYS A 177 2.16 -17.24 9.95
C CYS A 177 3.60 -17.56 9.55
N GLU A 178 4.37 -18.19 10.43
CA GLU A 178 5.78 -18.52 10.18
C GLU A 178 5.91 -19.49 9.00
N SER A 179 5.08 -20.52 8.94
CA SER A 179 5.05 -21.46 7.82
C SER A 179 4.76 -20.75 6.49
N VAL A 180 3.80 -19.83 6.44
CA VAL A 180 3.51 -19.07 5.22
C VAL A 180 4.64 -18.11 4.88
N ARG A 181 5.15 -17.35 5.85
CA ARG A 181 6.27 -16.42 5.68
C ARG A 181 7.48 -17.12 5.11
N ASP A 182 7.92 -18.22 5.71
CA ASP A 182 9.18 -18.88 5.35
C ASP A 182 9.14 -19.47 3.93
N ASN A 183 7.97 -19.91 3.47
CA ASN A 183 7.78 -20.42 2.11
C ASN A 183 7.59 -19.29 1.07
N CYS A 184 7.03 -18.15 1.46
CA CYS A 184 6.67 -17.07 0.55
C CYS A 184 7.70 -15.94 0.48
N LEU A 185 8.44 -15.67 1.56
CA LEU A 185 9.40 -14.57 1.64
C LEU A 185 10.47 -14.66 0.56
N HIS A 186 11.11 -15.82 0.40
CA HIS A 186 12.12 -16.03 -0.64
C HIS A 186 11.57 -15.83 -2.06
N ARG A 187 10.26 -16.02 -2.27
CA ARG A 187 9.59 -15.80 -3.56
C ARG A 187 9.26 -14.32 -3.79
N MET A 188 9.14 -13.53 -2.72
CA MET A 188 8.84 -12.09 -2.75
C MET A 188 10.10 -11.22 -2.90
N THR A 189 11.18 -11.57 -2.19
CA THR A 189 12.43 -10.79 -2.16
C THR A 189 13.02 -10.45 -3.54
N PRO A 190 13.01 -11.34 -4.56
CA PRO A 190 13.52 -11.00 -5.90
C PRO A 190 12.78 -9.87 -6.59
N TYR A 191 11.54 -9.57 -6.17
CA TYR A 191 10.74 -8.45 -6.67
C TYR A 191 10.86 -7.20 -5.79
N GLY A 192 11.76 -7.20 -4.80
CA GLY A 192 11.98 -6.07 -3.88
C GLY A 192 10.95 -5.95 -2.76
N PHE A 193 10.18 -7.01 -2.48
CA PHE A 193 9.21 -7.02 -1.39
C PHE A 193 9.71 -7.84 -0.21
N ASP A 194 9.79 -7.18 0.95
CA ASP A 194 10.02 -7.84 2.24
C ASP A 194 8.71 -8.32 2.88
N TRP A 195 8.83 -9.08 3.97
CA TRP A 195 7.67 -9.43 4.79
C TRP A 195 7.23 -8.21 5.60
N PRO A 196 6.01 -7.69 5.42
CA PRO A 196 5.62 -6.42 6.02
C PRO A 196 5.35 -6.56 7.52
N GLU A 197 5.59 -5.47 8.25
CA GLU A 197 5.48 -5.40 9.71
C GLU A 197 4.06 -5.73 10.21
N MET A 198 3.01 -5.35 9.46
CA MET A 198 1.61 -5.69 9.77
C MET A 198 1.33 -7.20 9.78
N LEU A 199 2.21 -8.01 9.17
CA LEU A 199 2.13 -9.47 9.15
C LEU A 199 3.21 -10.12 10.00
N ARG A 200 3.94 -9.37 10.85
CA ARG A 200 5.00 -9.92 11.68
C ARG A 200 4.42 -11.00 12.60
N CYS A 201 4.97 -12.21 12.54
CA CYS A 201 4.37 -13.37 13.21
C CYS A 201 4.34 -13.28 14.75
N SER A 202 5.17 -12.41 15.35
CA SER A 202 5.12 -12.13 16.79
C SER A 202 3.85 -11.40 17.23
N LEU A 203 3.08 -10.81 16.30
CA LEU A 203 1.79 -10.19 16.58
C LEU A 203 0.68 -11.22 16.81
N PHE A 204 0.92 -12.48 16.46
CA PHE A 204 -0.06 -13.56 16.52
C PHE A 204 0.14 -14.45 17.76
N PRO A 205 -0.97 -15.00 18.29
CA PRO A 205 -0.94 -15.88 19.46
C PRO A 205 -0.20 -17.18 19.17
N GLU A 206 0.31 -17.80 20.23
CA GLU A 206 0.91 -19.13 20.19
C GLU A 206 -0.16 -20.21 19.94
N ASP A 207 0.27 -21.39 19.49
CA ASP A 207 -0.61 -22.50 19.09
C ASP A 207 -1.39 -23.16 20.24
N ASN A 208 -1.10 -22.80 21.49
CA ASN A 208 -1.81 -23.24 22.68
C ASN A 208 -3.13 -22.48 22.92
N ASP A 209 -3.29 -21.30 22.31
CA ASP A 209 -4.50 -20.48 22.39
C ASP A 209 -5.50 -20.81 21.27
N LEU A 210 -6.70 -20.21 21.34
CA LEU A 210 -7.69 -20.32 20.27
C LEU A 210 -7.25 -19.49 19.05
N CYS A 211 -6.72 -20.16 18.04
CA CYS A 211 -6.29 -19.53 16.79
C CYS A 211 -6.43 -20.48 15.59
N ILE A 212 -6.33 -19.93 14.37
CA ILE A 212 -6.46 -20.69 13.12
C ILE A 212 -5.12 -21.38 12.80
N LYS A 213 -5.16 -22.72 12.72
CA LYS A 213 -4.00 -23.59 12.44
C LYS A 213 -3.91 -23.98 10.96
N ILE A 214 -2.80 -24.63 10.61
CA ILE A 214 -2.52 -25.21 9.28
C ILE A 214 -3.59 -26.26 8.93
N LEU A 215 -4.14 -26.25 7.70
CA LEU A 215 -5.25 -27.13 7.31
C LEU A 215 -4.91 -28.64 7.30
N ASN A 216 -3.64 -29.01 7.40
CA ASN A 216 -3.20 -30.42 7.39
C ASN A 216 -3.56 -31.20 8.65
N ASP A 217 -3.91 -30.49 9.72
CA ASP A 217 -4.31 -31.14 10.97
C ASP A 217 -5.80 -31.49 10.97
N VAL A 218 -6.60 -30.84 10.11
CA VAL A 218 -8.03 -31.10 9.97
C VAL A 218 -8.31 -32.31 9.08
N LYS A 219 -7.45 -32.59 8.08
CA LYS A 219 -7.61 -33.75 7.17
C LYS A 219 -7.02 -35.07 7.68
N ARG A 220 -6.33 -35.08 8.84
CA ARG A 220 -5.67 -36.26 9.42
C ARG A 220 -6.42 -36.88 10.61
N LYS A 221 -7.69 -36.54 10.80
CA LYS A 221 -8.56 -37.18 11.80
C LYS A 221 -9.82 -37.71 11.15
#